data_AF-A0AAU9U962-F1
#
_entry.id   AF-A0AAU9U962-F1
#
_cell.length_a   1.000
_cell.length_b   1.000
_cell.length_c   1.000
_cell.angle_alpha   90.00
_cell.angle_beta   90.00
_cell.angle_gamma   90.00
#
_symmetry.space_group_name_H-M   'P 1'
#
loop_
_entity.id
_entity.type
_entity.pdbx_description
1 polymer ?
#
loop_
_entity_poly.entity_id
_entity_poly.type
_entity_poly.pdbx_seq_one_letter_code
_entity_poly.pdbx_strand_id
1 'polypeptide(L)'
;MTAAAYMKLRKSENEFVELLPVTPVFAHQMNVENKPGYFSDVIIHCDKRAHNVNTLLDLRGCTFAYSNEESLSGSKIVLKTLKEKGENASFFGSLLKSGSHLASAQMVLSKQAEWAAVDSTTLLYSKKFMQDGGKDIITLETLGRLPPYPVVVNSRIPGMSSI
;
A
#
# COMPACT_ATOMS: atom_id res chain seq x y z
N MET A 1 7.36 3.89 -10.28
CA MET A 1 6.56 5.12 -10.05
C MET A 1 5.18 4.73 -9.51
N THR A 2 4.49 5.58 -8.75
CA THR A 2 3.11 5.30 -8.32
C THR A 2 2.09 5.64 -9.42
N ALA A 3 0.91 5.02 -9.41
CA ALA A 3 -0.15 5.36 -10.37
C ALA A 3 -0.62 6.83 -10.22
N ALA A 4 -0.66 7.38 -9.02
CA ALA A 4 -1.00 8.79 -8.80
C ALA A 4 0.02 9.73 -9.47
N ALA A 5 1.32 9.44 -9.33
CA ALA A 5 2.37 10.19 -10.00
C ALA A 5 2.27 10.08 -11.53
N TYR A 6 1.96 8.89 -12.06
CA TYR A 6 1.72 8.70 -13.49
C TYR A 6 0.54 9.54 -14.00
N MET A 7 -0.58 9.55 -13.27
CA MET A 7 -1.75 10.34 -13.66
C MET A 7 -1.46 11.84 -13.65
N LYS A 8 -0.63 12.32 -12.70
CA LYS A 8 -0.14 13.72 -12.71
C LYS A 8 0.75 14.00 -13.91
N LEU A 9 1.66 13.09 -14.24
CA LEU A 9 2.54 13.21 -15.41
C LEU A 9 1.73 13.24 -16.71
N ARG A 10 0.72 12.37 -16.86
CA ARG A 10 -0.18 12.36 -18.02
C ARG A 10 -0.96 13.67 -18.18
N LYS A 11 -1.32 14.33 -17.09
CA LYS A 11 -2.00 15.64 -17.11
C LYS A 11 -1.07 16.81 -17.47
N SER A 12 0.24 16.62 -17.40
CA SER A 12 1.21 17.66 -17.80
C SER A 12 1.38 17.79 -19.32
N GLU A 13 0.77 16.89 -20.10
CA GLU A 13 0.86 16.86 -21.57
C GLU A 13 2.29 16.82 -22.12
N ASN A 14 3.23 16.31 -21.33
CA ASN A 14 4.62 16.13 -21.77
C ASN A 14 4.70 15.01 -22.82
N GLU A 15 4.91 15.39 -24.08
CA GLU A 15 5.03 14.48 -25.23
C GLU A 15 6.24 13.55 -25.16
N PHE A 16 7.22 13.84 -24.30
CA PHE A 16 8.42 13.02 -24.14
C PHE A 16 8.26 11.89 -23.13
N VAL A 17 7.04 11.65 -22.63
CA VAL A 17 6.75 10.57 -21.68
C VAL A 17 6.12 9.39 -22.39
N GLU A 18 6.84 8.27 -22.40
CA GLU A 18 6.35 7.00 -22.94
C GLU A 18 6.08 6.01 -21.80
N LEU A 19 4.91 5.37 -21.82
CA LEU A 19 4.57 4.26 -20.92
C LEU A 19 4.98 2.96 -21.59
N LEU A 20 5.85 2.19 -20.94
CA LEU A 20 6.24 0.89 -21.47
C LEU A 20 5.17 -0.17 -21.15
N PRO A 21 4.89 -1.12 -22.06
CA PRO A 21 3.96 -2.22 -21.84
C PRO A 21 4.57 -3.35 -20.99
N VAL A 22 5.44 -3.00 -20.03
CA VAL A 22 6.12 -3.93 -19.13
C VAL A 22 5.97 -3.49 -17.68
N THR A 23 5.92 -4.45 -16.79
CA THR A 23 5.88 -4.20 -15.35
C THR A 23 6.36 -5.43 -14.58
N PRO A 24 7.03 -5.26 -13.43
CA PRO A 24 7.39 -6.40 -12.59
C PRO A 24 6.16 -7.13 -12.04
N VAL A 25 6.28 -8.44 -11.90
CA VAL A 25 5.34 -9.29 -11.17
C VAL A 25 5.97 -9.64 -9.82
N PHE A 26 5.25 -9.39 -8.74
CA PHE A 26 5.76 -9.66 -7.39
C PHE A 26 5.12 -10.90 -6.79
N ALA A 27 5.94 -11.65 -6.07
CA ALA A 27 5.49 -12.74 -5.24
C ALA A 27 4.61 -12.19 -4.10
N HIS A 28 3.44 -12.78 -3.93
CA HIS A 28 2.52 -12.50 -2.84
C HIS A 28 1.62 -13.71 -2.65
N GLN A 29 1.19 -14.01 -1.41
CA GLN A 29 0.33 -15.16 -1.13
C GLN A 29 -0.97 -15.15 -1.95
N MET A 30 -1.52 -13.96 -2.24
CA MET A 30 -2.71 -13.77 -3.07
C MET A 30 -2.42 -13.72 -4.58
N ASN A 31 -1.15 -13.78 -5.00
CA ASN A 31 -0.74 -13.73 -6.41
C ASN A 31 -0.38 -15.12 -6.98
N VAL A 32 -1.17 -16.14 -6.67
CA VAL A 32 -0.89 -17.53 -7.11
C VAL A 32 -0.79 -17.69 -8.63
N GLU A 33 -1.47 -16.82 -9.38
CA GLU A 33 -1.47 -16.84 -10.85
C GLU A 33 -0.35 -16.00 -11.49
N ASN A 34 0.56 -15.40 -10.71
CA ASN A 34 1.66 -14.56 -11.21
C ASN A 34 1.21 -13.43 -12.16
N LYS A 35 0.09 -12.77 -11.82
CA LYS A 35 -0.43 -11.65 -12.61
C LYS A 35 0.24 -10.33 -12.20
N PRO A 36 0.39 -9.37 -13.14
CA PRO A 36 0.79 -8.00 -12.83
C PRO A 36 -0.11 -7.35 -11.77
N GLY A 37 0.43 -6.40 -11.02
CA GLY A 37 -0.28 -5.72 -9.94
C GLY A 37 0.32 -6.01 -8.57
N TYR A 38 -0.19 -5.30 -7.58
CA TYR A 38 0.23 -5.45 -6.19
C TYR A 38 -0.99 -5.40 -5.26
N PHE A 39 -0.76 -5.67 -3.98
CA PHE A 39 -1.80 -5.66 -2.96
C PHE A 39 -1.50 -4.64 -1.87
N SER A 40 -2.53 -4.30 -1.12
CA SER A 40 -2.43 -3.54 0.11
C SER A 40 -2.67 -4.46 1.29
N ASP A 41 -1.64 -4.72 2.10
CA ASP A 41 -1.78 -5.48 3.32
C ASP A 41 -2.20 -4.58 4.46
N VAL A 42 -3.32 -4.91 5.09
CA VAL A 42 -3.73 -4.36 6.37
C VAL A 42 -2.92 -5.07 7.44
N ILE A 43 -2.07 -4.33 8.12
CA ILE A 43 -1.17 -4.87 9.14
C ILE A 43 -1.55 -4.40 10.53
N ILE A 44 -1.33 -5.26 11.50
CA ILE A 44 -1.53 -5.02 12.94
C ILE A 44 -0.35 -5.60 13.72
N HIS A 45 -0.21 -5.17 14.97
CA HIS A 45 0.68 -5.84 15.92
C HIS A 45 0.07 -7.20 16.35
N CYS A 46 0.89 -8.24 16.52
CA CYS A 46 0.46 -9.60 16.83
C CYS A 46 -0.44 -9.70 18.08
N ASP A 47 -0.12 -8.95 19.15
CA ASP A 47 -0.94 -8.80 20.37
C ASP A 47 -2.42 -8.45 20.13
N LYS A 48 -2.77 -7.80 19.00
CA LYS A 48 -4.17 -7.47 18.69
C LYS A 48 -5.03 -8.69 18.40
N ARG A 49 -4.44 -9.82 17.97
CA ARG A 49 -5.17 -11.09 17.82
C ARG A 49 -5.71 -11.61 19.15
N ALA A 50 -4.95 -11.45 20.23
CA ALA A 50 -5.40 -11.80 21.58
C ALA A 50 -6.59 -10.93 22.05
N HIS A 51 -6.82 -9.78 21.40
CA HIS A 51 -7.96 -8.89 21.64
C HIS A 51 -9.11 -9.11 20.64
N ASN A 52 -9.18 -10.28 20.01
CA ASN A 52 -10.22 -10.67 19.04
C ASN A 52 -10.32 -9.80 17.78
N VAL A 53 -9.24 -9.11 17.39
CA VAL A 53 -9.18 -8.39 16.10
C VAL A 53 -8.96 -9.41 14.98
N ASN A 54 -10.02 -9.72 14.23
CA ASN A 54 -10.02 -10.77 13.21
C ASN A 54 -10.21 -10.27 11.79
N THR A 55 -10.91 -9.14 11.64
CA THR A 55 -11.29 -8.54 10.36
C THR A 55 -10.96 -7.05 10.35
N LEU A 56 -10.96 -6.43 9.17
CA LEU A 56 -10.85 -4.98 9.07
C LEU A 56 -11.90 -4.25 9.95
N LEU A 57 -13.14 -4.74 10.05
CA LEU A 57 -14.20 -4.04 10.79
C LEU A 57 -13.99 -4.03 12.31
N ASP A 58 -13.21 -4.96 12.84
CA ASP A 58 -12.86 -5.01 14.27
C ASP A 58 -11.89 -3.86 14.67
N LEU A 59 -11.34 -3.14 13.68
CA LEU A 59 -10.48 -1.98 13.89
C LEU A 59 -11.25 -0.65 14.04
N ARG A 60 -12.58 -0.70 14.15
CA ARG A 60 -13.38 0.50 14.39
C ARG A 60 -12.89 1.23 15.64
N GLY A 61 -12.75 2.55 15.54
CA GLY A 61 -12.29 3.41 16.63
C GLY A 61 -10.80 3.28 16.94
N CYS A 62 -10.04 2.48 16.18
CA CYS A 62 -8.59 2.38 16.35
C CYS A 62 -7.84 3.46 15.56
N THR A 63 -6.59 3.74 15.95
CA THR A 63 -5.69 4.66 15.24
C THR A 63 -5.15 4.01 13.99
N PHE A 64 -5.33 4.70 12.86
CA PHE A 64 -4.86 4.28 11.55
C PHE A 64 -3.64 5.10 11.12
N ALA A 65 -2.51 4.43 10.90
CA ALA A 65 -1.32 5.05 10.30
C ALA A 65 -1.33 4.91 8.77
N TYR A 66 -1.29 6.04 8.07
CA TYR A 66 -1.33 6.08 6.61
C TYR A 66 -0.15 6.85 6.02
N SER A 67 0.35 6.41 4.86
CA SER A 67 1.55 7.00 4.26
C SER A 67 1.28 8.42 3.74
N ASN A 68 0.25 8.58 2.92
CA ASN A 68 -0.20 9.86 2.35
C ASN A 68 -1.58 9.68 1.72
N GLU A 69 -2.35 10.77 1.62
CA GLU A 69 -3.74 10.79 1.19
C GLU A 69 -3.94 10.33 -0.26
N GLU A 70 -2.89 10.44 -1.08
CA GLU A 70 -2.87 10.03 -2.49
C GLU A 70 -2.48 8.56 -2.69
N SER A 71 -2.03 7.89 -1.62
CA SER A 71 -1.54 6.52 -1.69
C SER A 71 -2.68 5.58 -2.04
N LEU A 72 -2.54 4.83 -3.14
CA LEU A 72 -3.55 3.87 -3.56
C LEU A 72 -3.69 2.74 -2.54
N SER A 73 -2.57 2.10 -2.17
CA SER A 73 -2.53 1.07 -1.13
C SER A 73 -2.67 1.64 0.27
N GLY A 74 -1.97 2.73 0.57
CA GLY A 74 -1.90 3.26 1.93
C GLY A 74 -3.14 4.04 2.38
N SER A 75 -4.06 4.41 1.47
CA SER A 75 -5.21 5.24 1.83
C SER A 75 -6.45 5.03 0.97
N LYS A 76 -6.35 5.15 -0.37
CA LYS A 76 -7.55 5.18 -1.23
C LYS A 76 -8.29 3.85 -1.23
N ILE A 77 -7.59 2.72 -1.29
CA ILE A 77 -8.25 1.40 -1.24
C ILE A 77 -8.94 1.16 0.10
N VAL A 78 -8.36 1.61 1.22
CA VAL A 78 -8.98 1.52 2.55
C VAL A 78 -10.29 2.29 2.57
N LEU A 79 -10.29 3.55 2.13
CA LEU A 79 -11.50 4.37 2.08
C LEU A 79 -12.57 3.77 1.17
N LYS A 80 -12.18 3.21 0.02
CA LYS A 80 -13.09 2.50 -0.89
C LYS A 80 -13.71 1.27 -0.21
N THR A 81 -12.89 0.42 0.38
CA THR A 81 -13.33 -0.82 1.04
C THR A 81 -14.24 -0.52 2.24
N LEU A 82 -13.92 0.48 3.04
CA LEU A 82 -14.76 0.93 4.14
C LEU A 82 -16.12 1.40 3.62
N LYS A 83 -16.15 2.26 2.59
CA LYS A 83 -17.40 2.70 1.97
C LYS A 83 -18.24 1.53 1.44
N GLU A 84 -17.63 0.54 0.80
CA GLU A 84 -18.31 -0.66 0.31
C GLU A 84 -18.89 -1.52 1.45
N LYS A 85 -18.29 -1.47 2.64
CA LYS A 85 -18.79 -2.14 3.85
C LYS A 85 -19.81 -1.30 4.65
N GLY A 86 -20.22 -0.14 4.13
CA GLY A 86 -21.17 0.76 4.81
C GLY A 86 -20.53 1.69 5.84
N GLU A 87 -19.21 1.75 5.88
CA GLU A 87 -18.44 2.59 6.80
C GLU A 87 -18.17 3.99 6.24
N ASN A 88 -17.82 4.92 7.13
CA ASN A 88 -17.45 6.28 6.79
C ASN A 88 -16.28 6.78 7.66
N ALA A 89 -16.00 8.08 7.66
CA ALA A 89 -14.89 8.66 8.40
C ALA A 89 -14.93 8.37 9.92
N SER A 90 -16.11 8.15 10.51
CA SER A 90 -16.25 7.77 11.93
C SER A 90 -15.70 6.38 12.26
N PHE A 91 -15.32 5.60 11.25
CA PHE A 91 -14.65 4.32 11.43
C PHE A 91 -13.31 4.48 12.16
N PHE A 92 -12.58 5.56 11.88
CA PHE A 92 -11.27 5.81 12.47
C PHE A 92 -11.41 6.50 13.83
N GLY A 93 -10.70 6.00 14.85
CA GLY A 93 -10.60 6.72 16.12
C GLY A 93 -9.65 7.91 16.02
N SER A 94 -8.52 7.71 15.35
CA SER A 94 -7.60 8.78 14.98
C SER A 94 -6.81 8.42 13.72
N LEU A 95 -6.22 9.43 13.07
CA LEU A 95 -5.45 9.29 11.84
C LEU A 95 -4.04 9.82 12.06
N LEU A 96 -3.02 9.01 11.77
CA LEU A 96 -1.62 9.40 11.85
C LEU A 96 -0.97 9.35 10.46
N LYS A 97 -0.52 10.51 9.98
CA LYS A 97 0.21 10.61 8.72
C LYS A 97 1.68 10.26 8.95
N SER A 98 2.11 9.11 8.44
CA SER A 98 3.46 8.58 8.63
C SER A 98 4.46 9.04 7.56
N GLY A 99 3.97 9.48 6.40
CA GLY A 99 4.80 9.92 5.26
C GLY A 99 5.30 8.78 4.37
N SER A 100 5.36 7.52 4.85
CA SER A 100 5.82 6.38 4.05
C SER A 100 5.26 5.04 4.56
N HIS A 101 5.25 4.01 3.70
CA HIS A 101 4.84 2.67 4.12
C HIS A 101 5.72 2.08 5.22
N LEU A 102 7.05 2.29 5.16
CA LEU A 102 7.97 1.87 6.21
C LEU A 102 7.65 2.56 7.55
N ALA A 103 7.44 3.88 7.53
CA ALA A 103 7.08 4.62 8.74
C ALA A 103 5.73 4.17 9.31
N SER A 104 4.72 3.91 8.46
CA SER A 104 3.45 3.33 8.88
C SER A 104 3.64 1.98 9.58
N ALA A 105 4.45 1.09 9.00
CA ALA A 105 4.74 -0.21 9.61
C ALA A 105 5.50 -0.04 10.94
N GLN A 106 6.45 0.89 11.03
CA GLN A 106 7.16 1.19 12.28
C GLN A 106 6.24 1.74 13.36
N MET A 107 5.24 2.57 13.00
CA MET A 107 4.23 3.04 13.95
C MET A 107 3.38 1.90 14.50
N VAL A 108 3.04 0.89 13.67
CA VAL A 108 2.35 -0.32 14.13
C VAL A 108 3.25 -1.16 15.04
N LEU A 109 4.51 -1.38 14.64
CA LEU A 109 5.47 -2.16 15.43
C LEU A 109 5.72 -1.54 16.81
N SER A 110 5.85 -0.21 16.87
CA SER A 110 6.04 0.55 18.12
C SER A 110 4.74 0.87 18.86
N LYS A 111 3.60 0.34 18.40
CA LYS A 111 2.26 0.56 18.98
C LYS A 111 1.83 2.04 19.07
N GLN A 112 2.41 2.91 18.24
CA GLN A 112 1.94 4.29 18.05
C GLN A 112 0.62 4.34 17.25
N ALA A 113 0.40 3.36 16.39
CA ALA A 113 -0.86 3.13 15.70
C ALA A 113 -1.27 1.68 15.86
N GLU A 114 -2.58 1.42 15.96
CA GLU A 114 -3.09 0.05 16.05
C GLU A 114 -3.00 -0.71 14.74
N TRP A 115 -3.08 -0.01 13.61
CA TRP A 115 -3.04 -0.63 12.30
C TRP A 115 -2.59 0.33 11.19
N ALA A 116 -2.16 -0.26 10.08
CA ALA A 116 -1.82 0.45 8.86
C ALA A 116 -2.21 -0.36 7.63
N ALA A 117 -2.34 0.31 6.49
CA ALA A 117 -2.43 -0.32 5.19
C ALA A 117 -1.15 0.00 4.43
N VAL A 118 -0.46 -1.03 3.97
CA VAL A 118 0.84 -0.88 3.34
C VAL A 118 0.92 -1.62 2.03
N ASP A 119 1.71 -1.08 1.11
CA ASP A 119 2.06 -1.78 -0.10
C ASP A 119 2.74 -3.12 0.23
N SER A 120 2.14 -4.23 -0.20
CA SER A 120 2.60 -5.60 0.09
C SER A 120 4.04 -5.85 -0.34
N THR A 121 4.46 -5.29 -1.48
CA THR A 121 5.85 -5.41 -1.97
C THR A 121 6.79 -4.62 -1.08
N THR A 122 6.39 -3.41 -0.68
CA THR A 122 7.19 -2.58 0.24
C THR A 122 7.30 -3.26 1.60
N LEU A 123 6.22 -3.84 2.13
CA LEU A 123 6.25 -4.57 3.39
C LEU A 123 7.23 -5.75 3.34
N LEU A 124 7.15 -6.57 2.27
CA LEU A 124 8.05 -7.71 2.07
C LEU A 124 9.53 -7.30 2.13
N TYR A 125 9.91 -6.22 1.46
CA TYR A 125 11.31 -5.76 1.42
C TYR A 125 11.71 -4.92 2.63
N SER A 126 10.76 -4.27 3.31
CA SER A 126 11.04 -3.36 4.43
C SER A 126 11.22 -4.09 5.76
N LYS A 127 10.61 -5.28 5.94
CA LYS A 127 10.74 -6.08 7.17
C LYS A 127 12.19 -6.25 7.64
N LYS A 128 13.14 -6.48 6.71
CA LYS A 128 14.58 -6.63 7.04
C LYS A 128 15.24 -5.38 7.64
N PHE A 129 14.63 -4.21 7.50
CA PHE A 129 15.11 -2.94 8.04
C PHE A 129 14.35 -2.53 9.32
N MET A 130 13.42 -3.35 9.78
CA MET A 130 12.68 -3.12 11.01
C MET A 130 13.37 -3.82 12.19
N GLN A 131 13.14 -3.32 13.39
CA GLN A 131 13.57 -3.99 14.62
C GLN A 131 13.05 -5.43 14.64
N ASP A 132 13.92 -6.38 14.97
CA ASP A 132 13.64 -7.82 14.99
C ASP A 132 12.98 -8.36 13.70
N GLY A 133 13.27 -7.74 12.55
CA GLY A 133 12.68 -8.13 11.26
C GLY A 133 11.18 -7.84 11.14
N GLY A 134 10.61 -7.03 12.04
CA GLY A 134 9.17 -6.81 12.11
C GLY A 134 8.39 -8.07 12.49
N LYS A 135 8.98 -8.97 13.29
CA LYS A 135 8.37 -10.25 13.70
C LYS A 135 6.98 -10.09 14.34
N ASP A 136 6.73 -8.97 15.00
CA ASP A 136 5.48 -8.70 15.70
C ASP A 136 4.43 -8.05 14.79
N ILE A 137 4.73 -7.82 13.51
CA ILE A 137 3.75 -7.40 12.50
C ILE A 137 3.17 -8.61 11.78
N ILE A 138 1.84 -8.69 11.83
CA ILE A 138 1.06 -9.68 11.09
C ILE A 138 0.11 -9.00 10.11
N THR A 139 -0.17 -9.68 9.01
CA THR A 139 -1.21 -9.27 8.06
C THR A 139 -2.57 -9.72 8.58
N LEU A 140 -3.48 -8.76 8.76
CA LEU A 140 -4.86 -8.98 9.16
C LEU A 140 -5.73 -9.37 7.97
N GLU A 141 -5.65 -8.59 6.90
CA GLU A 141 -6.44 -8.72 5.68
C GLU A 141 -5.61 -8.17 4.50
N THR A 142 -5.79 -8.71 3.30
CA THR A 142 -5.17 -8.19 2.07
C THR A 142 -6.25 -7.60 1.18
N LEU A 143 -6.08 -6.34 0.78
CA LEU A 143 -6.96 -5.62 -0.13
C LEU A 143 -6.33 -5.54 -1.54
N GLY A 144 -7.16 -5.62 -2.57
CA GLY A 144 -6.72 -5.50 -3.97
C GLY A 144 -7.36 -6.57 -4.86
N ARG A 145 -6.84 -6.81 -6.06
CA ARG A 145 -5.56 -6.36 -6.63
C ARG A 145 -5.56 -4.90 -7.10
N LEU A 146 -4.47 -4.17 -6.83
CA LEU A 146 -4.22 -2.82 -7.34
C LEU A 146 -3.50 -2.85 -8.70
N PRO A 147 -3.66 -1.79 -9.54
CA PRO A 147 -2.98 -1.70 -10.82
C PRO A 147 -1.46 -1.82 -10.68
N PRO A 148 -0.74 -2.40 -11.64
CA PRO A 148 0.72 -2.50 -11.59
C PRO A 148 1.42 -1.13 -11.53
N TYR A 149 2.67 -1.10 -11.06
CA TYR A 149 3.47 0.13 -11.08
C TYR A 149 3.78 0.52 -12.52
N PRO A 150 3.46 1.76 -12.92
CA PRO A 150 3.82 2.24 -14.25
C PRO A 150 5.33 2.36 -14.39
N VAL A 151 5.85 1.86 -15.51
CA VAL A 151 7.22 2.07 -15.97
C VAL A 151 7.18 3.09 -17.09
N VAL A 152 7.72 4.27 -16.84
CA VAL A 152 7.79 5.35 -17.83
C VAL A 152 9.23 5.71 -18.12
N VAL A 153 9.46 6.10 -19.36
CA VAL A 153 10.77 6.50 -19.87
C VAL A 153 10.65 7.83 -20.59
N ASN A 154 11.78 8.54 -20.69
CA ASN A 154 11.88 9.72 -21.53
C ASN A 154 12.19 9.24 -22.95
N SER A 155 11.30 9.53 -23.90
CA SER A 155 11.43 9.10 -25.30
C SER A 155 12.64 9.68 -26.02
N ARG A 156 13.34 10.65 -25.41
CA ARG A 156 14.58 11.26 -25.95
C ARG A 156 15.87 10.54 -25.52
N ILE A 157 15.79 9.44 -24.76
CA ILE A 157 16.98 8.67 -24.40
C ILE A 157 17.52 7.97 -25.67
N PRO A 158 18.78 8.20 -26.07
CA PRO A 158 19.35 7.59 -27.28
C PRO A 158 19.35 6.06 -27.22
N GLY A 159 18.98 5.41 -28.32
CA GLY A 159 18.99 3.94 -28.45
C GLY A 159 17.66 3.24 -28.14
N MET A 160 16.61 3.97 -27.76
CA MET A 160 15.24 3.46 -27.69
C MET A 160 14.57 3.56 -29.08
N SER A 161 14.87 2.62 -29.97
CA SER A 161 14.00 2.34 -31.11
C SER A 161 12.73 1.70 -30.56
N SER A 162 11.55 2.15 -30.99
CA SER A 162 10.23 1.70 -30.50
C SER A 162 10.18 0.18 -30.30
N ILE A 163 9.95 -0.24 -29.05
CA ILE A 163 9.84 -1.64 -28.62
C ILE A 163 8.45 -2.18 -28.97
#